data_AF-A0A7Y0XWE2-F1
#
_entry.id   AF-A0A7Y0XWE2-F1
#
_cell.length_a   1.000
_cell.length_b   1.000
_cell.length_c   1.000
_cell.angle_alpha   90.00
_cell.angle_beta   90.00
_cell.angle_gamma   90.00
#
_symmetry.space_group_name_H-M   'P 1'
#
loop_
_entity.id
_entity.type
_entity.pdbx_description
1 polymer ?
#
loop_
_entity_poly.entity_id
_entity_poly.type
_entity_poly.pdbx_seq_one_letter_code
_entity_poly.pdbx_strand_id
1 'polypeptide(L)'
;MSEQPVSDSIQSNSIEVASVPSISRLLGVVPILPGESADLYQASLETLIEELGARSVLQVYLAEKIHECLWWMRRYEVQKRATVTTGMASELNSGYPPNSPANEAQIRNTLLANKVDNVIEEALNAQENTLESLRQVAMAGTNSELLQLDQQIALQTKILAGLQASYEVAFNRKTNAERLQLQNALIRRNLQSIEVEAEELSQA
;
A
#
# COMPACT_ATOMS: atom_id res chain seq x y z
N MET A 1 -41.95 28.03 45.23
CA MET A 1 -40.99 29.09 44.87
C MET A 1 -39.71 28.80 45.61
N SER A 2 -38.63 28.29 45.03
CA SER A 2 -38.28 28.14 43.61
C SER A 2 -37.34 26.95 43.48
N GLU A 3 -37.73 26.01 42.63
CA GLU A 3 -36.78 25.11 41.96
C GLU A 3 -36.02 25.95 40.92
N GLN A 4 -34.70 25.87 40.90
CA GLN A 4 -33.92 26.11 39.69
C GLN A 4 -32.70 25.17 39.65
N PRO A 5 -32.28 24.77 38.44
CA PRO A 5 -31.75 23.43 38.22
C PRO A 5 -30.24 23.40 37.90
N VAL A 6 -29.71 22.21 38.16
CA VAL A 6 -28.56 21.51 37.57
C VAL A 6 -27.92 22.19 36.36
N SER A 7 -26.63 22.49 36.47
CA SER A 7 -25.71 22.62 35.33
C SER A 7 -24.54 21.67 35.54
N ASP A 8 -24.81 20.38 35.34
CA ASP A 8 -23.77 19.39 35.11
C ASP A 8 -23.08 19.77 33.80
N SER A 9 -21.90 20.37 33.92
CA SER A 9 -20.95 20.47 32.83
C SER A 9 -20.53 19.06 32.45
N ILE A 10 -21.20 18.48 31.45
CA ILE A 10 -20.71 17.32 30.72
C ILE A 10 -19.41 17.75 30.05
N GLN A 11 -18.30 17.52 30.75
CA GLN A 11 -17.00 17.47 30.14
C GLN A 11 -17.04 16.30 29.16
N SER A 12 -17.15 16.65 27.88
CA SER A 12 -16.89 15.74 26.77
C SER A 12 -15.45 15.23 26.93
N ASN A 13 -15.29 14.14 27.67
CA ASN A 13 -14.08 13.35 27.64
C ASN A 13 -13.99 12.79 26.23
N SER A 14 -13.26 13.50 25.38
CA SER A 14 -12.63 12.95 24.19
C SER A 14 -11.86 11.72 24.65
N ILE A 15 -12.46 10.55 24.50
CA ILE A 15 -11.76 9.28 24.67
C ILE A 15 -10.68 9.31 23.59
N GLU A 16 -9.45 9.65 23.98
CA GLU A 16 -8.28 9.39 23.17
C GLU A 16 -8.32 7.90 22.85
N VAL A 17 -8.68 7.58 21.61
CA VAL A 17 -8.69 6.22 21.11
C VAL A 17 -7.22 5.81 21.13
N ALA A 18 -6.83 5.07 22.16
CA ALA A 18 -5.50 4.51 22.26
C ALA A 18 -5.17 3.83 20.92
N SER A 19 -4.22 4.44 20.20
CA SER A 19 -3.77 3.95 18.89
C SER A 19 -3.32 2.51 19.05
N VAL A 20 -3.99 1.58 18.35
CA VAL A 20 -3.63 0.17 18.39
C VAL A 20 -2.27 0.05 17.69
N PRO A 21 -1.20 -0.39 18.40
CA PRO A 21 0.13 -0.46 17.81
C PRO A 21 0.16 -1.44 16.65
N SER A 22 0.88 -1.09 15.58
CA SER A 22 1.10 -1.98 14.44
C SER A 22 1.91 -3.20 14.86
N ILE A 23 1.66 -4.34 14.21
CA ILE A 23 2.28 -5.61 14.58
C ILE A 23 3.78 -5.58 14.27
N SER A 24 4.17 -4.96 13.16
CA SER A 24 5.57 -4.66 12.83
C SER A 24 6.31 -3.92 13.96
N ARG A 25 5.66 -2.95 14.62
CA ARG A 25 6.25 -2.18 15.72
C ARG A 25 6.39 -3.02 16.99
N LEU A 26 5.45 -3.93 17.23
CA LEU A 26 5.51 -4.87 18.35
C LEU A 26 6.60 -5.94 18.16
N LEU A 27 6.81 -6.40 16.94
CA LEU A 27 7.79 -7.45 16.62
C LEU A 27 9.19 -6.89 16.33
N GLY A 28 9.33 -5.58 16.12
CA GLY A 28 10.60 -4.94 15.76
C GLY A 28 11.14 -5.34 14.39
N VAL A 29 10.30 -5.94 13.53
CA VAL A 29 10.66 -6.37 12.18
C VAL A 29 10.05 -5.38 11.20
N VAL A 30 10.91 -4.59 10.55
CA VAL A 30 10.50 -3.70 9.47
C VAL A 30 11.03 -4.29 8.15
N PRO A 31 10.19 -4.49 7.12
CA PRO A 31 10.57 -5.10 5.84
C PRO A 31 11.32 -4.10 4.92
N ILE A 32 12.33 -3.43 5.47
CA ILE A 32 13.20 -2.48 4.76
C ILE A 32 14.46 -3.18 4.25
N LEU A 33 14.88 -2.79 3.05
CA LEU A 33 16.18 -3.18 2.49
C LEU A 33 17.27 -2.17 2.88
N PRO A 34 18.56 -2.56 2.84
CA PRO A 34 19.68 -1.63 3.04
C PRO A 34 19.58 -0.42 2.11
N GLY A 35 19.63 0.80 2.67
CA GLY A 35 19.52 2.05 1.93
C GLY A 35 18.10 2.66 1.89
N GLU A 36 17.08 1.94 2.36
CA GLU A 36 15.74 2.50 2.58
C GLU A 36 15.65 3.10 4.00
N SER A 37 14.97 4.24 4.14
CA SER A 37 14.76 4.87 5.44
C SER A 37 13.60 4.22 6.19
N ALA A 38 13.89 3.63 7.34
CA ALA A 38 12.89 3.09 8.27
C ALA A 38 11.83 4.14 8.66
N ASP A 39 12.27 5.38 8.84
CA ASP A 39 11.40 6.49 9.26
C ASP A 39 10.33 6.81 8.22
N LEU A 40 10.69 6.85 6.93
CA LEU A 40 9.70 7.07 5.88
C LEU A 40 8.71 5.92 5.79
N TYR A 41 9.16 4.67 5.95
CA TYR A 41 8.28 3.50 5.95
C TYR A 41 7.26 3.58 7.09
N GLN A 42 7.73 3.90 8.30
CA GLN A 42 6.86 3.98 9.47
C GLN A 42 5.90 5.16 9.36
N ALA A 43 6.37 6.32 8.90
CA ALA A 43 5.52 7.49 8.68
C ALA A 43 4.43 7.20 7.63
N SER A 44 4.78 6.57 6.50
CA SER A 44 3.78 6.23 5.47
C SER A 44 2.78 5.18 5.94
N LEU A 45 3.21 4.23 6.78
CA LEU A 45 2.31 3.26 7.40
C LEU A 45 1.33 3.94 8.37
N GLU A 46 1.81 4.86 9.20
CA GLU A 46 0.97 5.61 10.15
C GLU A 46 -0.06 6.46 9.40
N THR A 47 0.35 7.20 8.37
CA THR A 47 -0.57 7.95 7.49
C THR A 47 -1.62 7.02 6.87
N LEU A 48 -1.22 5.85 6.37
CA LEU A 48 -2.15 4.90 5.74
C LEU A 48 -3.18 4.36 6.75
N ILE A 49 -2.76 4.04 7.97
CA ILE A 49 -3.65 3.57 9.04
C ILE A 49 -4.70 4.64 9.37
N GLU A 50 -4.28 5.91 9.43
CA GLU A 50 -5.17 7.06 9.64
C GLU A 50 -6.15 7.25 8.47
N GLU A 51 -5.65 7.22 7.23
CA GLU A 51 -6.47 7.36 6.01
C GLU A 51 -7.53 6.26 5.88
N LEU A 52 -7.18 5.01 6.20
CA LEU A 52 -8.12 3.88 6.18
C LEU A 52 -9.08 3.90 7.38
N GLY A 53 -8.85 4.76 8.38
CA GLY A 53 -9.64 4.82 9.60
C GLY A 53 -9.61 3.51 10.40
N ALA A 54 -8.48 2.81 10.37
CA ALA A 54 -8.33 1.51 11.01
C ALA A 54 -8.33 1.65 12.54
N ARG A 55 -9.34 1.08 13.20
CA ARG A 55 -9.52 1.18 14.67
C ARG A 55 -9.39 -0.15 15.41
N SER A 56 -9.58 -1.26 14.70
CA SER A 56 -9.44 -2.61 15.27
C SER A 56 -8.09 -3.22 14.93
N VAL A 57 -7.60 -4.15 15.78
CA VAL A 57 -6.35 -4.90 15.55
C VAL A 57 -6.33 -5.55 14.15
N LEU A 58 -7.46 -6.13 13.72
CA LEU A 58 -7.57 -6.75 12.40
C LEU A 58 -7.46 -5.72 11.26
N GLN A 59 -8.08 -4.55 11.41
CA GLN A 59 -7.97 -3.47 10.40
C GLN A 59 -6.55 -2.92 10.32
N VAL A 60 -5.88 -2.72 11.47
CA VAL A 60 -4.49 -2.27 11.52
C VAL A 60 -3.58 -3.30 10.85
N TYR A 61 -3.78 -4.59 11.11
CA TYR A 61 -3.04 -5.65 10.43
C TYR A 61 -3.26 -5.65 8.91
N LEU A 62 -4.51 -5.50 8.45
CA LEU A 62 -4.82 -5.44 7.03
C LEU A 62 -4.21 -4.20 6.37
N ALA A 63 -4.25 -3.04 7.04
CA ALA A 63 -3.59 -1.81 6.58
C ALA A 63 -2.06 -2.01 6.46
N GLU A 64 -1.44 -2.69 7.42
CA GLU A 64 -0.03 -3.05 7.38
C GLU A 64 0.30 -3.94 6.17
N LYS A 65 -0.53 -4.95 5.88
CA LYS A 65 -0.34 -5.80 4.69
C LYS A 65 -0.57 -5.07 3.38
N ILE A 66 -1.53 -4.14 3.33
CA ILE A 66 -1.73 -3.24 2.19
C ILE A 66 -0.46 -2.39 1.99
N HIS A 67 0.07 -1.81 3.06
CA HIS A 67 1.30 -1.01 3.01
C HIS A 67 2.49 -1.82 2.49
N GLU A 68 2.69 -3.04 3.00
CA GLU A 68 3.74 -3.94 2.52
C GLU A 68 3.63 -4.19 1.00
N CYS A 69 2.44 -4.47 0.48
CA CYS A 69 2.21 -4.65 -0.95
C CYS A 69 2.57 -3.40 -1.76
N LEU A 70 2.14 -2.22 -1.30
CA LEU A 70 2.47 -0.94 -1.95
C LEU A 70 3.99 -0.69 -1.95
N TRP A 71 4.65 -1.00 -0.84
CA TRP A 71 6.10 -0.85 -0.71
C TRP A 71 6.86 -1.79 -1.66
N TRP A 72 6.44 -3.06 -1.76
CA TRP A 72 7.00 -4.01 -2.72
C TRP A 72 6.79 -3.57 -4.17
N MET A 73 5.61 -3.07 -4.53
CA MET A 73 5.37 -2.54 -5.88
C MET A 73 6.29 -1.36 -6.21
N ARG A 74 6.44 -0.40 -5.28
CA ARG A 74 7.38 0.72 -5.43
C ARG A 74 8.82 0.22 -5.65
N ARG A 75 9.23 -0.81 -4.91
CA ARG A 75 10.56 -1.41 -5.04
C ARG A 75 10.77 -2.06 -6.40
N TYR A 76 9.80 -2.83 -6.89
CA TYR A 76 9.87 -3.42 -8.22
C TYR A 76 9.91 -2.36 -9.34
N GLU A 77 9.18 -1.26 -9.18
CA GLU A 77 9.25 -0.12 -10.11
C GLU A 77 10.62 0.56 -10.12
N VAL A 78 11.22 0.78 -8.94
CA VAL A 78 12.60 1.29 -8.83
C VAL A 78 13.58 0.31 -9.46
N GLN A 79 13.41 -1.00 -9.24
CA GLN A 79 14.24 -2.03 -9.81
C GLN A 79 14.13 -2.09 -11.34
N LYS A 80 12.93 -1.98 -11.91
CA LYS A 80 12.73 -1.90 -13.37
C LYS A 80 13.52 -0.74 -13.99
N ARG A 81 13.46 0.44 -13.37
CA ARG A 81 14.25 1.60 -13.81
C ARG A 81 15.74 1.31 -13.73
N ALA A 82 16.20 0.74 -12.61
CA ALA A 82 17.60 0.39 -12.42
C ALA A 82 18.10 -0.64 -13.44
N THR A 83 17.31 -1.65 -13.78
CA THR A 83 17.62 -2.67 -14.81
C THR A 83 17.80 -2.01 -16.18
N VAL A 84 16.87 -1.14 -16.60
CA VAL A 84 17.00 -0.42 -17.87
C VAL A 84 18.22 0.48 -17.87
N THR A 85 18.44 1.27 -16.81
CA THR A 85 19.61 2.15 -16.70
C THR A 85 20.93 1.37 -16.72
N THR A 86 20.94 0.19 -16.12
CA THR A 86 22.09 -0.73 -16.16
C THR A 86 22.36 -1.20 -17.59
N GLY A 87 21.32 -1.63 -18.32
CA GLY A 87 21.45 -2.00 -19.73
C GLY A 87 21.93 -0.83 -20.60
N MET A 88 21.42 0.38 -20.36
CA MET A 88 21.89 1.59 -21.06
C MET A 88 23.37 1.88 -20.78
N ALA A 89 23.81 1.75 -19.53
CA ALA A 89 25.20 1.97 -19.15
C ALA A 89 26.13 0.91 -19.77
N SER A 90 25.71 -0.36 -19.85
CA SER A 90 26.50 -1.42 -20.49
C SER A 90 26.64 -1.22 -22.00
N GLU A 91 25.57 -0.78 -22.69
CA GLU A 91 25.60 -0.48 -24.13
C GLU A 91 26.50 0.73 -24.45
N LEU A 92 26.49 1.76 -23.61
CA LEU A 92 27.39 2.91 -23.75
C LEU A 92 28.87 2.54 -23.49
N ASN A 93 29.13 1.74 -22.45
CA ASN A 93 30.47 1.27 -22.11
C ASN A 93 31.06 0.33 -23.18
N SER A 94 30.21 -0.37 -23.93
CA SER A 94 30.61 -1.24 -25.04
C SER A 94 31.18 -0.48 -26.24
N GLY A 95 30.72 0.76 -26.49
CA GLY A 95 31.06 1.51 -27.71
C GLY A 95 32.21 2.49 -27.65
N TYR A 96 32.54 3.11 -26.50
CA TYR A 96 33.56 4.16 -26.44
C TYR A 96 33.90 4.62 -25.01
N PRO A 97 35.18 4.93 -24.67
CA PRO A 97 36.38 4.08 -24.76
C PRO A 97 36.42 3.01 -23.63
N PRO A 98 37.31 1.99 -23.70
CA PRO A 98 37.19 0.78 -22.92
C PRO A 98 37.64 0.92 -21.44
N ASN A 99 36.93 0.17 -20.58
CA ASN A 99 37.46 -0.48 -19.39
C ASN A 99 37.92 0.41 -18.22
N SER A 100 37.01 1.22 -17.69
CA SER A 100 37.07 1.51 -16.25
C SER A 100 35.71 1.20 -15.61
N PRO A 101 35.61 0.26 -14.64
CA PRO A 101 34.36 0.01 -13.92
C PRO A 101 33.86 1.27 -13.19
N ALA A 102 34.75 2.22 -12.91
CA ALA A 102 34.41 3.54 -12.38
C ALA A 102 33.58 4.39 -13.35
N ASN A 103 33.83 4.31 -14.67
CA ASN A 103 33.08 5.07 -15.67
C ASN A 103 31.68 4.50 -15.85
N GLU A 104 31.52 3.18 -15.84
CA GLU A 104 30.20 2.54 -15.91
C GLU A 104 29.35 2.87 -14.67
N ALA A 105 29.95 2.82 -13.48
CA ALA A 105 29.27 3.21 -12.25
C ALA A 105 28.86 4.70 -12.27
N GLN A 106 29.71 5.58 -12.81
CA GLN A 106 29.42 6.99 -12.97
C GLN A 106 28.28 7.21 -13.97
N ILE A 107 28.32 6.60 -15.16
CA ILE A 107 27.26 6.67 -16.19
C ILE A 107 25.94 6.13 -15.63
N ARG A 108 25.98 5.02 -14.88
CA ARG A 108 24.80 4.46 -14.23
C ARG A 108 24.20 5.42 -13.21
N ASN A 109 25.02 6.04 -12.37
CA ASN A 109 24.57 6.97 -11.35
C ASN A 109 24.00 8.26 -11.97
N THR A 110 24.58 8.76 -13.06
CA THR A 110 24.10 9.97 -13.75
C THR A 110 22.80 9.70 -14.51
N LEU A 111 22.70 8.56 -15.19
CA LEU A 111 21.45 8.10 -15.83
C LEU A 111 20.34 7.84 -14.80
N LEU A 112 20.65 7.26 -13.64
CA LEU A 112 19.69 7.06 -12.54
C LEU A 112 19.18 8.41 -11.98
N ALA A 113 20.06 9.41 -11.94
CA ALA A 113 19.71 10.78 -11.57
C ALA A 113 18.95 11.55 -12.68
N ASN A 114 18.72 10.90 -13.84
CA ASN A 114 18.13 11.50 -15.04
C ASN A 114 18.86 12.79 -15.49
N LYS A 115 20.17 12.82 -15.30
CA LYS A 115 21.05 13.91 -15.74
C LYS A 115 21.90 13.42 -16.91
N VAL A 116 21.92 14.21 -17.96
CA VAL A 116 22.80 13.99 -19.11
C VAL A 116 24.07 14.81 -18.84
N ASP A 117 25.14 14.13 -18.47
CA ASP A 117 26.45 14.75 -18.33
C ASP A 117 27.16 14.78 -19.70
N ASN A 118 28.14 15.67 -19.86
CA ASN A 118 28.96 15.76 -21.09
C ASN A 118 29.54 14.40 -21.52
N VAL A 119 29.85 13.51 -20.56
CA VAL A 119 30.34 12.15 -20.82
C VAL A 119 29.29 11.29 -21.55
N ILE A 120 28.00 11.43 -21.21
CA ILE A 120 26.92 10.73 -21.88
C ILE A 120 26.68 11.35 -23.26
N GLU A 121 26.75 12.68 -23.40
CA GLU A 121 26.62 13.35 -24.70
C GLU A 121 27.73 12.94 -25.67
N GLU A 122 28.98 12.88 -25.20
CA GLU A 122 30.12 12.41 -25.98
C GLU A 122 29.97 10.94 -26.40
N ALA A 123 29.52 10.07 -25.48
CA ALA A 123 29.29 8.66 -25.78
C ALA A 123 28.12 8.43 -26.75
N LEU A 124 27.05 9.22 -26.64
CA LEU A 124 25.90 9.19 -27.57
C LEU A 124 26.30 9.65 -28.97
N ASN A 125 27.06 10.74 -29.07
CA ASN A 125 27.57 11.27 -30.34
C ASN A 125 28.53 10.29 -31.03
N ALA A 126 29.34 9.55 -30.26
CA ALA A 126 30.25 8.53 -30.81
C ALA A 126 29.52 7.32 -31.43
N GLN A 127 28.30 7.01 -30.96
CA GLN A 127 27.49 5.88 -31.46
C GLN A 127 26.38 6.29 -32.44
N GLU A 128 26.24 7.57 -32.79
CA GLU A 128 25.10 8.11 -33.57
C GLU A 128 23.72 7.72 -33.00
N ASN A 129 23.64 7.46 -31.68
CA ASN A 129 22.43 7.00 -31.02
C ASN A 129 21.77 8.13 -30.24
N THR A 130 20.43 8.12 -30.21
CA THR A 130 19.67 8.98 -29.30
C THR A 130 19.48 8.26 -27.96
N LEU A 131 19.22 9.02 -26.90
CA LEU A 131 18.89 8.45 -25.59
C LEU A 131 17.70 7.48 -25.68
N GLU A 132 16.74 7.76 -26.58
CA GLU A 132 15.58 6.91 -26.82
C GLU A 132 15.94 5.61 -27.54
N SER A 133 16.79 5.64 -28.58
CA SER A 133 17.24 4.42 -29.25
C SER A 133 18.05 3.53 -28.31
N LEU A 134 18.93 4.14 -27.50
CA LEU A 134 19.68 3.44 -26.46
C LEU A 134 18.74 2.77 -25.44
N ARG A 135 17.70 3.49 -24.98
CA ARG A 135 16.72 2.93 -24.05
C ARG A 135 15.95 1.76 -24.67
N GLN A 136 15.59 1.84 -25.94
CA GLN A 136 14.91 0.75 -26.65
C GLN A 136 15.80 -0.50 -26.76
N VAL A 137 17.07 -0.33 -27.11
CA VAL A 137 18.04 -1.43 -27.19
C VAL A 137 18.25 -2.06 -25.82
N ALA A 138 18.43 -1.25 -24.77
CA ALA A 138 18.57 -1.72 -23.40
C ALA A 138 17.32 -2.51 -22.95
N MET A 139 16.12 -2.00 -23.23
CA MET A 139 14.86 -2.69 -22.92
C MET A 139 14.72 -4.01 -23.67
N ALA A 140 15.15 -4.08 -24.93
CA ALA A 140 15.13 -5.31 -25.70
C ALA A 140 16.10 -6.37 -25.11
N GLY A 141 17.28 -5.93 -24.66
CA GLY A 141 18.27 -6.79 -24.01
C GLY A 141 17.82 -7.30 -22.63
N THR A 142 17.17 -6.46 -21.82
CA THR A 142 16.71 -6.81 -20.47
C THR A 142 15.25 -7.27 -20.42
N ASN A 143 14.64 -7.63 -21.56
CA ASN A 143 13.21 -7.88 -21.66
C ASN A 143 12.71 -9.01 -20.74
N SER A 144 13.50 -10.09 -20.61
CA SER A 144 13.14 -11.23 -19.74
C SER A 144 13.05 -10.82 -18.27
N GLU A 145 14.00 -10.02 -17.78
CA GLU A 145 14.01 -9.50 -16.42
C GLU A 145 12.88 -8.50 -16.18
N LEU A 146 12.61 -7.63 -17.15
CA LEU A 146 11.48 -6.69 -17.08
C LEU A 146 10.14 -7.42 -17.00
N LEU A 147 9.96 -8.47 -17.80
CA LEU A 147 8.75 -9.29 -17.78
C LEU A 147 8.58 -10.00 -16.43
N GLN A 148 9.65 -10.50 -15.82
CA GLN A 148 9.61 -11.08 -14.47
C GLN A 148 9.21 -10.04 -13.41
N LEU A 149 9.76 -8.83 -13.47
CA LEU A 149 9.39 -7.75 -12.55
C LEU A 149 7.93 -7.33 -12.73
N ASP A 150 7.43 -7.28 -13.97
CA ASP A 150 6.02 -7.00 -14.26
C ASP A 150 5.09 -8.09 -13.71
N GLN A 151 5.49 -9.36 -13.78
CA GLN A 151 4.73 -10.44 -13.15
C GLN A 151 4.68 -10.29 -11.63
N GLN A 152 5.78 -9.87 -11.00
CA GLN A 152 5.83 -9.61 -9.55
C GLN A 152 4.93 -8.43 -9.17
N ILE A 153 4.92 -7.35 -9.95
CA ILE A 153 4.00 -6.21 -9.75
C ILE A 153 2.54 -6.67 -9.91
N ALA A 154 2.23 -7.42 -10.96
CA ALA A 154 0.89 -7.94 -11.19
C ALA A 154 0.40 -8.85 -10.04
N LEU A 155 1.30 -9.68 -9.49
CA LEU A 155 1.01 -10.49 -8.31
C LEU A 155 0.70 -9.63 -7.08
N GLN A 156 1.50 -8.58 -6.83
CA GLN A 156 1.24 -7.65 -5.73
C GLN A 156 -0.09 -6.90 -5.90
N THR A 157 -0.41 -6.46 -7.12
CA THR A 157 -1.71 -5.83 -7.42
C THR A 157 -2.87 -6.77 -7.14
N LYS A 158 -2.74 -8.07 -7.47
CA LYS A 158 -3.76 -9.08 -7.17
C LYS A 158 -3.92 -9.29 -5.66
N ILE A 159 -2.82 -9.37 -4.91
CA ILE A 159 -2.85 -9.50 -3.45
C ILE A 159 -3.50 -8.26 -2.83
N LEU A 160 -3.13 -7.07 -3.28
CA LEU A 160 -3.70 -5.80 -2.84
C LEU A 160 -5.22 -5.77 -3.01
N ALA A 161 -5.74 -6.17 -4.17
CA ALA A 161 -7.19 -6.24 -4.40
C ALA A 161 -7.89 -7.20 -3.41
N GLY A 162 -7.28 -8.34 -3.11
CA GLY A 162 -7.80 -9.28 -2.10
C GLY A 162 -7.77 -8.72 -0.67
N LEU A 163 -6.71 -7.97 -0.31
CA LEU A 163 -6.61 -7.29 0.97
C LEU A 163 -7.62 -6.16 1.12
N GLN A 164 -7.85 -5.38 0.06
CA GLN A 164 -8.88 -4.33 0.03
C GLN A 164 -10.28 -4.92 0.23
N ALA A 165 -10.64 -5.98 -0.50
CA ALA A 165 -11.91 -6.67 -0.29
C ALA A 165 -12.06 -7.22 1.15
N SER A 166 -10.97 -7.77 1.70
CA SER A 166 -10.95 -8.26 3.09
C SER A 166 -11.12 -7.12 4.11
N TYR A 167 -10.52 -5.96 3.83
CA TYR A 167 -10.63 -4.76 4.65
C TYR A 167 -12.06 -4.24 4.68
N GLU A 168 -12.73 -4.14 3.52
CA GLU A 168 -14.13 -3.72 3.43
C GLU A 168 -15.06 -4.64 4.22
N VAL A 169 -14.86 -5.95 4.14
CA VAL A 169 -15.64 -6.92 4.93
C VAL A 169 -15.41 -6.71 6.43
N ALA A 170 -14.16 -6.53 6.86
CA ALA A 170 -13.83 -6.28 8.26
C ALA A 170 -14.43 -4.96 8.76
N PHE A 171 -14.42 -3.91 7.94
CA PHE A 171 -15.01 -2.62 8.24
C PHE A 171 -16.54 -2.70 8.37
N ASN A 172 -17.20 -3.37 7.42
CA ASN A 172 -18.66 -3.52 7.38
C ASN A 172 -19.19 -4.54 8.39
N ARG A 173 -18.32 -5.30 9.06
CA ARG A 173 -18.72 -6.37 9.99
C ARG A 173 -19.63 -5.86 11.12
N LYS A 174 -19.34 -4.68 11.69
CA LYS A 174 -20.16 -4.09 12.76
C LYS A 174 -21.56 -3.74 12.26
N THR A 175 -21.65 -3.00 11.15
CA THR A 175 -22.92 -2.63 10.52
C THR A 175 -23.75 -3.86 10.15
N ASN A 176 -23.11 -4.90 9.62
CA ASN A 176 -23.78 -6.15 9.28
C ASN A 176 -24.31 -6.89 10.52
N ALA A 177 -23.55 -6.88 11.63
CA ALA A 177 -24.00 -7.46 12.89
C ALA A 177 -25.21 -6.72 13.47
N GLU A 178 -25.19 -5.39 13.47
CA GLU A 178 -26.33 -4.55 13.91
C GLU A 178 -27.56 -4.81 13.04
N ARG A 179 -27.40 -4.85 11.71
CA ARG A 179 -28.48 -5.21 10.79
C ARG A 179 -29.08 -6.58 11.11
N LEU A 180 -28.25 -7.59 11.35
CA LEU A 180 -28.72 -8.93 11.71
C LEU A 180 -29.44 -8.94 13.07
N GLN A 181 -28.96 -8.17 14.05
CA GLN A 181 -29.63 -8.04 15.34
C GLN A 181 -31.01 -7.39 15.20
N LEU A 182 -31.12 -6.31 14.41
CA LEU A 182 -32.39 -5.65 14.13
C LEU A 182 -33.38 -6.57 13.41
N GLN A 183 -32.91 -7.35 12.44
CA GLN A 183 -33.74 -8.35 11.76
C GLN A 183 -34.23 -9.43 12.72
N ASN A 184 -33.37 -9.96 13.58
CA ASN A 184 -33.77 -10.94 14.60
C ASN A 184 -34.79 -10.36 15.59
N ALA A 185 -34.65 -9.09 15.98
CA ALA A 185 -35.61 -8.42 16.86
C ALA A 185 -36.99 -8.27 16.20
N LEU A 186 -37.03 -7.89 14.91
CA LEU A 186 -38.26 -7.82 14.13
C LEU A 186 -38.94 -9.18 14.01
N ILE A 187 -38.18 -10.25 13.71
CA ILE A 187 -38.70 -11.61 13.63
C ILE A 187 -39.33 -12.03 14.97
N ARG A 188 -38.65 -11.79 16.09
CA ARG A 188 -39.18 -12.12 17.43
C ARG A 188 -40.48 -11.37 17.74
N ARG A 189 -40.55 -10.08 17.40
CA ARG A 189 -41.77 -9.28 17.56
C ARG A 189 -42.91 -9.84 16.72
N ASN A 190 -42.64 -10.21 15.47
CA ASN A 190 -43.66 -10.78 14.59
C ASN A 190 -44.16 -12.14 15.08
N LEU A 191 -43.28 -12.99 15.62
CA LEU A 191 -43.68 -14.26 16.24
C LEU A 191 -44.58 -14.02 17.46
N GLN A 192 -44.23 -13.08 18.33
CA GLN A 192 -45.07 -12.72 19.47
C GLN A 192 -46.45 -12.20 19.05
N SER A 193 -46.54 -11.37 18.00
CA SER A 193 -47.85 -10.93 17.50
C SER A 193 -48.70 -12.08 16.95
N ILE A 194 -48.07 -13.07 16.29
CA ILE A 194 -48.77 -14.26 15.79
C ILE A 194 -49.25 -15.15 16.96
N GLU A 195 -48.43 -15.30 18.01
CA GLU A 195 -48.83 -16.04 19.22
C GLU A 195 -50.06 -15.41 19.88
N VAL A 196 -50.08 -14.09 20.04
CA VAL A 196 -51.24 -13.38 20.61
C VAL A 196 -52.49 -13.53 19.74
N GLU A 197 -52.36 -13.40 18.41
CA GLU A 197 -53.48 -13.55 17.48
C GLU A 197 -54.03 -14.99 17.47
N ALA A 198 -53.16 -16.00 17.64
CA ALA A 198 -53.57 -17.40 17.76
C ALA A 198 -54.29 -17.71 19.08
N GLU A 199 -53.86 -17.10 20.20
CA GLU A 199 -54.54 -17.23 21.49
C GLU A 199 -55.94 -16.60 21.45
N GLU A 200 -56.09 -15.42 20.84
CA GLU A 200 -57.39 -14.74 20.69
C GLU A 200 -58.37 -15.55 19.82
N LEU A 201 -57.90 -16.19 18.75
CA LEU A 201 -58.74 -17.06 17.91
C LEU A 201 -59.12 -18.39 18.57
N SER A 202 -58.37 -18.84 19.57
CA SER A 202 -58.68 -20.08 20.31
C SER A 202 -59.67 -19.89 21.47
N GLN A 203 -59.90 -18.63 21.88
CA GLN A 203 -60.81 -18.25 22.96
C GLN A 203 -62.17 -17.72 22.47
N ALA A 204 -62.34 -17.57 21.15
CA ALA A 204 -63.59 -17.20 20.47
C ALA A 204 -64.35 -18.45 19.99
#